data_AF-A0AAJ5ZDL3-F1
#
_entry.id   AF-A0AAJ5ZDL3-F1
#
_cell.length_a   1.000
_cell.length_b   1.000
_cell.length_c   1.000
_cell.angle_alpha   90.00
_cell.angle_beta   90.00
_cell.angle_gamma   90.00
#
_symmetry.space_group_name_H-M   'P 1'
#
loop_
_entity.id
_entity.type
_entity.pdbx_description
1 polymer ?
#
loop_
_entity_poly.entity_id
_entity_poly.type
_entity_poly.pdbx_seq_one_letter_code
_entity_poly.pdbx_strand_id
1 'polypeptide(L)'
;MTHYLAELYTPTPAWQALSQTARQQFFEAISTGMANLAALGVEPIALGKTDAATLHGAPHPFFAIWRGPDAAAIEALVQGIAASGWHEYFETVNATGAGVSLGEHLAQLAALPCAATSSPALAG
;
A
#
# COMPACT_ATOMS: atom_id res chain seq x y z
N MET A 1 17.02 7.32 2.92
CA MET A 1 16.56 6.31 3.89
C MET A 1 15.68 5.35 3.13
N THR A 2 15.67 4.06 3.47
CA THR A 2 14.79 3.08 2.83
C THR A 2 13.33 3.43 3.07
N HIS A 3 12.53 3.43 2.01
CA HIS A 3 11.08 3.66 2.08
C HIS A 3 10.32 2.40 1.70
N TYR A 4 9.08 2.34 2.15
CA TYR A 4 8.21 1.19 1.96
C TYR A 4 6.87 1.63 1.40
N LEU A 5 6.24 0.72 0.66
CA LEU A 5 4.81 0.75 0.35
C LEU A 5 4.19 -0.53 0.91
N ALA A 6 3.16 -0.38 1.74
CA ALA A 6 2.22 -1.45 2.04
C ALA A 6 0.90 -1.11 1.33
N GLU A 7 0.46 -2.01 0.47
CA GLU A 7 -0.80 -1.92 -0.27
C GLU A 7 -1.70 -3.07 0.18
N LEU A 8 -2.95 -2.74 0.52
CA LEU A 8 -4.04 -3.70 0.70
C LEU A 8 -5.00 -3.52 -0.46
N TYR A 9 -5.50 -4.61 -1.05
CA TYR A 9 -6.33 -4.49 -2.25
C TYR A 9 -7.41 -5.56 -2.41
N THR A 10 -8.52 -5.15 -3.03
CA THR A 10 -9.73 -5.96 -3.25
C THR A 10 -10.12 -5.95 -4.73
N PRO A 11 -10.32 -7.11 -5.38
CA PRO A 11 -10.76 -7.14 -6.76
C PRO A 11 -12.16 -6.56 -6.95
N THR A 12 -12.30 -5.61 -7.87
CA THR A 12 -13.58 -4.99 -8.21
C THR A 12 -14.45 -5.93 -9.06
N PRO A 13 -15.76 -5.65 -9.21
CA PRO A 13 -16.60 -6.38 -10.15
C PRO A 13 -16.07 -6.36 -11.60
N ALA A 14 -15.40 -5.28 -12.02
CA ALA A 14 -14.80 -5.18 -13.34
C ALA A 14 -13.72 -6.26 -13.56
N TRP A 15 -12.87 -6.48 -12.55
CA TRP A 15 -11.88 -7.57 -12.60
C TRP A 15 -12.52 -8.96 -12.63
N GLN A 16 -13.59 -9.13 -11.84
CA GLN A 16 -14.31 -10.39 -11.77
C GLN A 16 -14.99 -10.74 -13.10
N ALA A 17 -15.44 -9.73 -13.86
CA ALA A 17 -16.05 -9.88 -15.17
C ALA A 17 -15.05 -10.22 -16.30
N LEU A 18 -13.74 -10.01 -16.10
CA LEU A 18 -12.74 -10.35 -17.11
C LEU A 18 -12.65 -11.86 -17.34
N SER A 19 -12.44 -12.23 -18.61
CA SER A 19 -12.06 -13.60 -18.98
C SER A 19 -10.65 -13.93 -18.50
N GLN A 20 -10.32 -15.23 -18.43
CA GLN A 20 -8.99 -15.68 -18.04
C GLN A 20 -7.89 -15.11 -18.97
N THR A 21 -8.16 -15.06 -20.28
CA THR A 21 -7.24 -14.48 -21.28
C THR A 21 -7.01 -13.00 -21.04
N ALA A 22 -8.06 -12.22 -20.75
CA ALA A 22 -7.93 -10.79 -20.47
C ALA A 22 -7.09 -10.54 -19.20
N ARG A 23 -7.26 -11.36 -18.15
CA ARG A 23 -6.42 -11.29 -16.94
C ARG A 23 -4.95 -11.58 -17.24
N GLN A 24 -4.67 -12.59 -18.08
CA GLN A 24 -3.30 -12.91 -18.49
C GLN A 24 -2.64 -11.78 -19.26
N GLN A 25 -3.36 -11.19 -20.22
CA GLN A 25 -2.87 -10.03 -20.99
C GLN A 25 -2.59 -8.82 -20.09
N PHE A 26 -3.46 -8.57 -19.11
CA PHE A 26 -3.24 -7.50 -18.14
C PHE A 26 -1.97 -7.74 -17.29
N PHE A 27 -1.75 -8.96 -16.81
CA PHE A 27 -0.55 -9.28 -16.05
C PHE A 27 0.74 -9.23 -16.89
N GLU A 28 0.69 -9.57 -18.17
CA GLU A 28 1.83 -9.43 -19.09
C GLU A 28 2.20 -7.96 -19.34
N ALA A 29 1.20 -7.07 -19.41
CA ALA A 29 1.43 -5.63 -19.48
C ALA A 29 2.10 -5.10 -18.20
N ILE A 30 1.63 -5.54 -17.02
CA ILE A 30 2.22 -5.15 -15.73
C ILE A 30 3.65 -5.66 -15.58
N SER A 31 3.92 -6.92 -15.96
CA SER A 31 5.25 -7.52 -15.79
C SER A 31 6.33 -6.78 -16.58
N THR A 32 5.99 -6.23 -17.74
CA THR A 32 6.88 -5.37 -18.53
C THR A 32 7.25 -4.09 -17.78
N GLY A 33 6.29 -3.45 -17.09
CA GLY A 33 6.54 -2.26 -16.27
C GLY A 33 7.41 -2.53 -15.04
N MET A 34 7.35 -3.74 -14.48
CA MET A 34 8.09 -4.12 -13.28
C MET A 34 9.61 -4.13 -13.46
N ALA A 35 10.10 -4.44 -14.67
CA ALA A 35 11.54 -4.42 -14.95
C ALA A 35 12.16 -3.03 -14.76
N ASN A 36 11.42 -1.98 -15.12
CA ASN A 36 11.89 -0.60 -14.96
C ASN A 36 11.98 -0.20 -13.48
N LEU A 37 11.05 -0.68 -12.65
CA LEU A 37 11.03 -0.38 -11.22
C LEU A 37 12.14 -1.12 -10.46
N ALA A 38 12.46 -2.36 -10.87
CA ALA A 38 13.62 -3.08 -10.33
C ALA A 38 14.94 -2.33 -10.59
N ALA A 39 15.08 -1.67 -11.75
CA ALA A 39 16.24 -0.85 -12.06
C ALA A 39 16.38 0.39 -11.16
N LEU A 40 15.30 0.84 -10.52
CA LEU A 40 15.28 1.91 -9.51
C LEU A 40 15.54 1.39 -8.08
N GLY A 41 15.86 0.09 -7.93
CA GLY A 41 16.09 -0.54 -6.63
C GLY A 41 14.79 -0.87 -5.86
N VAL A 42 13.64 -0.85 -6.54
CA VAL A 42 12.37 -1.28 -5.95
C VAL A 42 12.32 -2.80 -5.92
N GLU A 43 12.00 -3.36 -4.77
CA GLU A 43 11.95 -4.80 -4.56
C GLU A 43 10.67 -5.21 -3.82
N PRO A 44 9.99 -6.30 -4.24
CA PRO A 44 8.92 -6.88 -3.46
C PRO A 44 9.49 -7.57 -2.22
N ILE A 45 8.93 -7.26 -1.05
CA ILE A 45 9.24 -7.98 0.20
C ILE A 45 8.32 -9.19 0.32
N ALA A 46 7.01 -8.98 0.14
CA ALA A 46 6.00 -10.02 0.25
C ALA A 46 4.73 -9.60 -0.50
N LEU A 47 4.06 -10.55 -1.14
CA LEU A 47 2.73 -10.39 -1.71
C LEU A 47 1.91 -11.64 -1.38
N GLY A 48 0.61 -11.48 -1.15
CA GLY A 48 -0.21 -12.65 -0.84
C GLY A 48 -1.66 -12.35 -0.57
N LYS A 49 -2.39 -13.43 -0.24
CA LYS A 49 -3.73 -13.36 0.33
C LYS A 49 -3.62 -13.06 1.82
N THR A 50 -4.51 -12.23 2.33
CA THR A 50 -4.66 -12.05 3.78
C THR A 50 -5.31 -13.29 4.39
N ASP A 51 -4.98 -13.56 5.66
CA ASP A 51 -5.64 -14.60 6.44
C ASP A 51 -6.86 -14.01 7.15
N ALA A 52 -8.05 -14.45 6.74
CA ALA A 52 -9.33 -14.00 7.29
C ALA A 52 -9.54 -14.38 8.76
N ALA A 53 -8.76 -15.33 9.30
CA ALA A 53 -8.80 -15.69 10.72
C ALA A 53 -7.98 -14.74 11.61
N THR A 54 -7.25 -13.79 11.02
CA THR A 54 -6.44 -12.82 11.76
C THR A 54 -7.33 -11.94 12.64
N LEU A 55 -7.03 -11.91 13.95
CA LEU A 55 -7.71 -11.01 14.88
C LEU A 55 -7.48 -9.54 14.46
N HIS A 56 -8.55 -8.77 14.32
CA HIS A 56 -8.52 -7.42 13.74
C HIS A 56 -7.91 -7.35 12.33
N GLY A 57 -8.09 -8.42 11.54
CA GLY A 57 -7.58 -8.53 10.18
C GLY A 57 -8.13 -7.46 9.23
N ALA A 58 -7.35 -7.17 8.20
CA ALA A 58 -7.76 -6.26 7.13
C ALA A 58 -8.99 -6.81 6.39
N PRO A 59 -9.96 -5.96 6.02
CA PRO A 59 -11.10 -6.39 5.21
C PRO A 59 -10.72 -6.71 3.75
N HIS A 60 -9.51 -6.34 3.33
CA HIS A 60 -9.01 -6.54 1.97
C HIS A 60 -8.38 -7.94 1.86
N PRO A 61 -8.71 -8.73 0.82
CA PRO A 61 -8.28 -10.12 0.70
C PRO A 61 -6.83 -10.30 0.23
N PHE A 62 -6.14 -9.24 -0.17
CA PHE A 62 -4.76 -9.29 -0.64
C PHE A 62 -3.91 -8.17 -0.06
N PHE A 63 -2.61 -8.42 0.00
CA PHE A 63 -1.60 -7.45 0.40
C PHE A 63 -0.35 -7.52 -0.49
N ALA A 64 0.34 -6.39 -0.62
CA ALA A 64 1.68 -6.29 -1.21
C ALA A 64 2.55 -5.35 -0.37
N ILE A 65 3.78 -5.75 -0.10
CA ILE A 65 4.78 -4.97 0.63
C ILE A 65 6.00 -4.82 -0.26
N TRP A 66 6.41 -3.57 -0.47
CA TRP A 66 7.52 -3.19 -1.31
C TRP A 66 8.55 -2.37 -0.53
N ARG A 67 9.79 -2.44 -0.99
CA ARG A 67 10.93 -1.67 -0.49
C ARG A 67 11.55 -0.88 -1.62
N GLY A 68 11.91 0.37 -1.37
CA GLY A 68 12.73 1.18 -2.27
C GLY A 68 13.88 1.84 -1.50
N PRO A 69 14.97 2.21 -2.19
CA PRO A 69 16.13 2.85 -1.57
C PRO A 69 15.82 4.23 -0.98
N ASP A 70 14.81 4.91 -1.50
CA ASP A 70 14.38 6.25 -1.09
C ASP A 70 12.89 6.53 -1.43
N ALA A 71 12.42 7.72 -1.06
CA ALA A 71 11.07 8.18 -1.31
C ALA A 71 10.73 8.26 -2.81
N ALA A 72 11.69 8.67 -3.65
CA ALA A 72 11.47 8.84 -5.08
C ALA A 72 11.26 7.48 -5.78
N ALA A 73 11.98 6.45 -5.36
CA ALA A 73 11.77 5.09 -5.86
C ALA A 73 10.38 4.54 -5.49
N ILE A 74 9.91 4.77 -4.25
CA ILE A 74 8.56 4.38 -3.84
C ILE A 74 7.48 5.21 -4.55
N GLU A 75 7.71 6.50 -4.76
CA GLU A 75 6.80 7.34 -5.54
C GLU A 75 6.69 6.85 -6.99
N ALA A 76 7.83 6.52 -7.63
CA ALA A 76 7.84 5.96 -8.97
C ALA A 76 7.06 4.63 -9.05
N LEU A 77 7.15 3.78 -8.02
CA LEU A 77 6.33 2.57 -7.92
C LEU A 77 4.83 2.90 -7.85
N VAL A 78 4.41 3.82 -6.96
CA VAL A 78 3.00 4.20 -6.81
C VAL A 78 2.44 4.79 -8.10
N GLN A 79 3.19 5.66 -8.77
CA GLN A 79 2.80 6.21 -10.07
C GLN A 79 2.75 5.14 -11.16
N GLY A 80 3.68 4.18 -11.14
CA GLY A 80 3.69 3.04 -12.05
C GLY A 80 2.44 2.16 -11.91
N ILE A 81 2.02 1.87 -10.67
CA ILE A 81 0.78 1.13 -10.37
C ILE A 81 -0.45 1.90 -10.88
N ALA A 82 -0.51 3.21 -10.62
CA ALA A 82 -1.61 4.04 -11.10
C ALA A 82 -1.69 4.07 -12.64
N ALA A 83 -0.53 4.21 -13.30
CA ALA A 83 -0.44 4.25 -14.76
C ALA A 83 -0.76 2.90 -15.43
N SER A 84 -0.69 1.78 -14.71
CA SER A 84 -0.98 0.46 -15.27
C SER A 84 -2.48 0.16 -15.39
N GLY A 85 -3.36 1.07 -14.93
CA GLY A 85 -4.80 0.81 -14.84
C GLY A 85 -5.19 -0.10 -13.66
N TRP A 86 -4.29 -0.32 -12.71
CA TRP A 86 -4.52 -1.20 -11.55
C TRP A 86 -5.81 -0.84 -10.79
N HIS A 87 -6.04 0.44 -10.57
CA HIS A 87 -7.17 0.95 -9.80
C HIS A 87 -8.54 0.83 -10.50
N GLU A 88 -8.58 0.45 -11.79
CA GLU A 88 -9.84 0.07 -12.46
C GLU A 88 -10.32 -1.32 -11.99
N TYR A 89 -9.37 -2.20 -11.68
CA TYR A 89 -9.60 -3.61 -11.37
C TYR A 89 -9.49 -3.94 -9.90
N PHE A 90 -8.80 -3.10 -9.12
CA PHE A 90 -8.60 -3.31 -7.71
C PHE A 90 -8.86 -2.02 -6.93
N GLU A 91 -9.70 -2.10 -5.90
CA GLU A 91 -9.77 -1.07 -4.86
C GLU A 91 -8.55 -1.24 -3.96
N THR A 92 -7.85 -0.14 -3.65
CA THR A 92 -6.55 -0.18 -2.98
C THR A 92 -6.48 0.83 -1.84
N VAL A 93 -5.86 0.43 -0.73
CA VAL A 93 -5.43 1.32 0.35
C VAL A 93 -3.91 1.24 0.46
N ASN A 94 -3.25 2.39 0.32
CA ASN A 94 -1.80 2.50 0.32
C ASN A 94 -1.30 3.20 1.59
N ALA A 95 -0.26 2.63 2.20
CA ALA A 95 0.53 3.28 3.22
C ALA A 95 1.98 3.35 2.74
N THR A 96 2.55 4.56 2.70
CA THR A 96 3.96 4.77 2.36
C THR A 96 4.69 5.51 3.48
N GLY A 97 6.00 5.34 3.55
CA GLY A 97 6.81 6.08 4.51
C GLY A 97 8.25 5.58 4.60
N ALA A 98 9.05 6.33 5.34
CA ALA A 98 10.40 5.90 5.74
C ALA A 98 10.28 4.76 6.75
N GLY A 99 11.05 3.69 6.54
CA GLY A 99 11.24 2.69 7.59
C GLY A 99 12.13 3.26 8.69
N VAL A 100 11.69 3.13 9.93
CA VAL A 100 12.42 3.58 11.12
C VAL A 100 12.58 2.44 12.11
N SER A 101 13.50 2.59 13.06
CA SER A 101 13.64 1.63 14.16
C SER A 101 12.42 1.66 15.08
N LEU A 102 12.23 0.59 15.87
CA LEU A 102 11.18 0.54 16.88
C LEU A 102 11.24 1.74 17.84
N GLY A 103 12.44 2.14 18.28
CA GLY A 103 12.62 3.26 19.20
C GLY A 103 12.17 4.59 18.58
N GLU A 104 12.55 4.85 17.33
CA GLU A 104 12.12 6.03 16.58
C GLU A 104 10.60 6.04 16.36
N HIS A 105 10.01 4.88 16.02
CA HIS A 105 8.57 4.78 15.85
C HIS A 105 7.80 5.04 17.15
N LEU A 106 8.25 4.48 18.28
CA LEU A 106 7.66 4.75 19.59
C LEU A 106 7.76 6.24 19.96
N ALA A 107 8.87 6.90 19.60
CA ALA A 107 9.01 8.35 19.80
C ALA A 107 8.02 9.15 18.92
N GLN A 108 7.80 8.74 17.66
CA GLN A 108 6.77 9.35 16.81
C GLN A 108 5.38 9.23 17.44
N LEU A 109 5.03 8.06 17.96
CA LEU A 109 3.75 7.82 18.63
C LEU A 109 3.60 8.67 19.90
N ALA A 110 4.64 8.76 20.71
CA ALA A 110 4.63 9.55 21.95
C ALA A 110 4.54 11.07 21.71
N ALA A 111 4.98 11.54 20.54
CA ALA A 111 4.92 12.94 20.16
C ALA A 111 3.55 13.38 19.59
N LEU A 112 2.58 12.46 19.46
CA LEU A 112 1.24 12.80 18.98
C LEU A 112 0.54 13.77 19.98
N PRO A 113 -0.23 14.75 19.48
CA PRO A 113 -0.94 15.67 20.35
C PRO A 113 -1.92 14.94 21.27
N CYS A 114 -1.92 15.28 22.57
CA CYS A 114 -3.02 14.88 23.45
C CYS A 114 -4.32 15.51 22.94
N ALA A 115 -5.40 14.74 22.89
CA ALA A 115 -6.72 15.30 22.62
C ALA A 115 -7.02 16.40 23.66
N ALA A 116 -7.20 17.64 23.20
CA ALA A 116 -7.61 18.72 24.07
C ALA A 116 -8.98 18.36 24.64
N THR A 117 -9.10 18.27 25.96
CA THR A 117 -10.39 18.19 26.63
C THR A 117 -11.12 19.51 26.36
N SER A 118 -12.08 19.50 25.44
CA SER A 118 -13.04 20.58 25.30
C SER A 118 -13.89 20.64 26.57
N SER A 119 -13.49 21.48 27.52
CA SER A 119 -14.32 21.84 28.67
C SER A 119 -15.56 22.59 28.14
N PRO A 120 -16.79 22.17 28.46
CA PRO A 120 -17.95 23.00 28.19
C PRO A 120 -17.88 24.18 29.15
N ALA A 121 -17.72 25.38 28.61
CA ALA A 121 -17.91 26.60 29.39
C ALA A 121 -19.35 26.60 29.92
N LEU A 122 -19.51 26.60 31.24
CA LEU A 122 -20.77 26.88 31.92
C LEU A 122 -21.25 28.27 31.47
N ALA A 123 -22.29 28.29 30.65
CA ALA A 123 -23.07 29.51 30.43
C ALA A 123 -23.84 29.80 31.72
N GLY A 124 -23.53 30.95 32.33
CA GLY A 124 -24.28 31.54 33.43
C GLY A 124 -25.51 32.30 32.96
#